data_AF-A0A2V9JLB9-F1
#
_entry.id   AF-A0A2V9JLB9-F1
#
_cell.length_a   1.000
_cell.length_b   1.000
_cell.length_c   1.000
_cell.angle_alpha   90.00
_cell.angle_beta   90.00
_cell.angle_gamma   90.00
#
_symmetry.space_group_name_H-M   'P 1'
#
loop_
_entity.id
_entity.type
_entity.pdbx_description
1 polymer ?
#
loop_
_entity_poly.entity_id
_entity_poly.type
_entity_poly.pdbx_seq_one_letter_code
_entity_poly.pdbx_strand_id
1 'polypeptide(L)' 'MDKPVGFLGGTGIEGKGLALRFALAGVPVVIGSRSEERARSAAQEYNTFLGKPLLRGMVNRDMLA' A
#
# COMPACT_ATOMS: atom_id res chain seq x y z
N MET A 1 -13.71 -11.31 7.90
CA MET A 1 -12.30 -11.02 7.56
C MET A 1 -12.32 -9.69 6.83
N ASP A 2 -11.84 -8.64 7.47
CA ASP A 2 -11.89 -7.30 6.87
C ASP A 2 -10.97 -7.25 5.66
N LYS A 3 -11.52 -6.84 4.52
CA LYS A 3 -10.77 -6.71 3.27
C LYS A 3 -9.76 -5.58 3.40
N PRO A 4 -8.52 -5.73 2.90
CA PRO A 4 -7.53 -4.66 2.94
C PRO A 4 -7.98 -3.46 2.08
N VAL A 5 -7.54 -2.26 2.43
CA VAL A 5 -7.79 -1.06 1.63
C VAL A 5 -6.72 -0.94 0.55
N GLY A 6 -7.14 -0.90 -0.72
CA GLY A 6 -6.26 -0.76 -1.87
C GLY A 6 -6.18 0.67 -2.38
N PHE A 7 -4.96 1.16 -2.64
CA PHE A 7 -4.74 2.47 -3.28
C PHE A 7 -4.14 2.28 -4.66
N LEU A 8 -4.96 2.39 -5.70
CA LEU A 8 -4.49 2.55 -7.08
C LEU A 8 -3.81 3.91 -7.20
N GLY A 9 -2.52 3.93 -7.49
CA GLY A 9 -1.71 5.16 -7.39
C GLY A 9 -1.14 5.40 -5.98
N GLY A 10 -1.13 4.39 -5.11
CA GLY A 10 -0.57 4.43 -3.76
C GLY A 10 0.92 4.81 -3.67
N THR A 11 1.62 4.86 -4.81
CA THR A 11 3.03 5.28 -4.93
C THR A 11 3.19 6.79 -5.18
N GLY A 12 2.11 7.53 -5.40
CA GLY A 12 2.13 9.00 -5.46
C GLY A 12 2.12 9.64 -4.07
N ILE A 13 2.32 10.96 -3.99
CA ILE A 13 2.41 11.69 -2.70
C ILE A 13 1.11 11.56 -1.90
N GLU A 14 -0.03 11.77 -2.54
CA GLU A 14 -1.36 11.64 -1.91
C GLU A 14 -1.64 10.19 -1.48
N GLY A 15 -1.37 9.24 -2.39
CA GLY A 15 -1.52 7.81 -2.14
C GLY A 15 -0.67 7.32 -0.95
N LYS A 16 0.58 7.76 -0.86
CA LYS A 16 1.48 7.51 0.29
C LYS A 16 0.87 8.04 1.58
N GLY A 17 0.40 9.29 1.57
CA GLY A 17 -0.18 9.94 2.74
C GLY A 17 -1.42 9.22 3.27
N LEU A 18 -2.31 8.79 2.38
CA LEU A 18 -3.49 8.01 2.75
C LEU A 18 -3.12 6.61 3.24
N ALA A 19 -2.27 5.89 2.49
CA ALA A 19 -1.84 4.54 2.84
C ALA A 19 -1.22 4.47 4.25
N LEU A 20 -0.32 5.40 4.57
CA LEU A 20 0.31 5.47 5.89
C LEU A 20 -0.72 5.74 7.01
N ARG A 21 -1.70 6.62 6.79
CA ARG A 21 -2.73 6.94 7.80
C ARG A 21 -3.64 5.75 8.07
N PHE A 22 -4.07 5.03 7.04
CA PHE A 22 -4.86 3.81 7.20
C PHE A 22 -4.05 2.71 7.91
N ALA A 23 -2.79 2.51 7.53
CA ALA A 23 -1.93 1.54 8.18
C ALA A 23 -1.61 1.91 9.64
N LEU A 24 -1.43 3.20 9.96
CA LEU A 24 -1.30 3.69 11.34
C LEU A 24 -2.53 3.36 12.19
N ALA A 25 -3.73 3.39 11.60
CA ALA A 25 -4.98 2.99 12.25
C ALA A 25 -5.14 1.47 12.38
N GLY A 26 -4.14 0.67 11.97
CA GLY A 26 -4.18 -0.79 12.05
C GLY A 26 -4.87 -1.47 10.86
N VAL A 27 -5.24 -0.72 9.82
CA VAL A 27 -5.90 -1.28 8.63
C VAL A 27 -4.84 -1.88 7.69
N PRO A 28 -4.99 -3.13 7.24
CA PRO A 28 -4.14 -3.69 6.20
C PRO A 28 -4.29 -2.93 4.88
N VAL A 29 -3.16 -2.54 4.25
CA VAL A 29 -3.15 -1.71 3.04
C VAL A 29 -2.43 -2.40 1.88
N VAL A 30 -2.96 -2.22 0.67
CA VAL A 30 -2.31 -2.62 -0.58
C VAL A 30 -1.92 -1.38 -1.40
N ILE A 31 -0.64 -1.28 -1.74
CA ILE A 31 -0.09 -0.23 -2.60
C ILE A 31 -0.12 -0.71 -4.06
N GLY A 32 -0.89 0.01 -4.89
CA GLY A 32 -1.01 -0.26 -6.31
C GLY A 32 -0.06 0.57 -7.17
N SER A 33 0.55 -0.10 -8.15
CA SER A 33 1.30 0.52 -9.25
C SER A 33 1.11 -0.24 -10.56
N ARG A 34 1.44 0.40 -11.69
CA ARG A 34 1.58 -0.28 -12.99
C ARG A 34 2.81 -1.20 -13.05
N SER A 35 3.80 -0.94 -12.21
CA SER A 35 4.99 -1.77 -12.01
C SER A 35 4.92 -2.44 -10.64
N GLU A 36 5.01 -3.77 -10.62
CA GLU A 36 5.02 -4.56 -9.39
C GLU A 36 6.20 -4.20 -8.48
N GLU A 37 7.39 -4.05 -9.05
CA GLU A 37 8.60 -3.65 -8.33
C GLU A 37 8.40 -2.31 -7.60
N ARG A 38 7.86 -1.31 -8.31
CA ARG A 38 7.58 0.01 -7.73
C ARG A 38 6.56 -0.07 -6.58
N ALA A 39 5.53 -0.91 -6.71
CA ALA A 39 4.58 -1.13 -5.62
C ALA A 39 5.22 -1.80 -4.40
N ARG A 40 6.02 -2.85 -4.61
CA ARG A 40 6.70 -3.59 -3.53
C ARG A 40 7.72 -2.71 -2.81
N SER A 41 8.52 -1.96 -3.55
CA SER A 41 9.50 -1.01 -3.02
C SER A 41 8.83 0.06 -2.15
N ALA A 42 7.74 0.68 -2.65
CA ALA A 42 6.97 1.65 -1.87
C ALA A 42 6.37 1.03 -0.59
N ALA A 43 5.79 -0.17 -0.67
CA ALA A 43 5.24 -0.84 0.51
C ALA A 43 6.31 -1.16 1.56
N GLN A 44 7.51 -1.58 1.14
CA GLN A 44 8.66 -1.78 2.04
C GLN A 44 9.08 -0.48 2.71
N GLU A 45 9.28 0.59 1.93
CA GLU A 45 9.60 1.93 2.46
C GLU A 45 8.57 2.36 3.52
N TYR A 46 7.28 2.16 3.23
CA TYR A 46 6.21 2.60 4.13
C TYR A 46 6.14 1.73 5.40
N ASN A 47 6.37 0.42 5.29
CA ASN A 47 6.49 -0.46 6.45
C ASN A 47 7.69 -0.10 7.33
N THR A 48 8.83 0.31 6.73
CA THR A 48 9.99 0.80 7.47
C THR A 48 9.65 2.05 8.27
N PHE A 49 8.95 3.03 7.66
CA PHE A 49 8.49 4.22 8.39
C PHE A 49 7.48 3.88 9.50
N LEU A 50 6.61 2.91 9.27
CA LEU A 50 5.57 2.51 10.23
C LEU A 50 6.11 1.64 11.37
N GLY A 51 7.23 0.96 11.17
CA GLY A 51 7.72 -0.09 12.08
C GLY A 51 6.81 -1.31 12.16
N LYS A 52 5.90 -1.50 11.19
CA LYS A 52 4.91 -2.59 11.15
C LYS A 52 4.71 -3.09 9.72
N PRO A 53 4.53 -4.41 9.51
CA PRO A 53 4.33 -4.99 8.17
C PRO A 53 2.84 -4.97 7.75
N LEU A 54 2.22 -3.78 7.72
CA LEU A 54 0.79 -3.64 7.38
C LEU A 54 0.53 -3.32 5.91
N LEU A 55 1.57 -3.00 5.14
CA LEU A 55 1.47 -2.65 3.74
C LEU A 55 2.09 -3.74 2.85
N ARG A 56 1.44 -4.04 1.73
CA ARG A 56 2.00 -4.90 0.67
C ARG A 56 1.85 -4.25 -0.70
N GLY A 57 2.79 -4.50 -1.61
CA GLY A 57 2.74 -3.99 -2.98
C GLY A 57 2.10 -4.98 -3.94
N MET A 58 1.33 -4.50 -4.91
CA MET A 58 0.70 -5.30 -5.96
C MET A 58 0.59 -4.52 -7.27
N VAL A 59 0.55 -5.21 -8.40
CA VAL A 59 0.24 -4.57 -9.69
C VAL A 59 -1.25 -4.22 -9.75
N ASN A 60 -1.59 -3.04 -10.29
CA ASN A 60 -2.95 -2.49 -10.29
C ASN A 60 -4.03 -3.47 -10.79
N ARG A 61 -3.71 -4.24 -11.85
CA ARG A 61 -4.66 -5.18 -12.47
C ARG A 61 -5.08 -6.31 -11.52
N ASP A 62 -4.24 -6.68 -10.56
CA ASP A 62 -4.50 -7.79 -9.65
C ASP A 62 -5.23 -7.31 -8.37
N MET A 63 -5.43 -6.00 -8.20
CA MET A 63 -6.09 -5.40 -7.03
C MET A 63 -7.61 -5.24 -7.18
N LEU A 64 -8.14 -5.37 -8.40
CA LEU A 64 -9.55 -5.15 -8.71
C LEU A 64 -10.43 -6.42 -8.55
N ALA A 65 -9.86 -7.51 -8.03
CA ALA A 65 -10.52 -8.80 -7.83
C ALA A 65 -11.12 -8.97 -6.43
#